data_AF-A0A8K0C5W6-F1
#
_entry.id   AF-A0A8K0C5W6-F1
#
_cell.length_a   1.000
_cell.length_b   1.000
_cell.length_c   1.000
_cell.angle_alpha   90.00
_cell.angle_beta   90.00
_cell.angle_gamma   90.00
#
_symmetry.space_group_name_H-M   'P 1'
#
loop_
_entity.id
_entity.type
_entity.pdbx_description
1 polymer ?
#
loop_
_entity_poly.entity_id
_entity_poly.type
_entity_poly.pdbx_seq_one_letter_code
_entity_poly.pdbx_strand_id
1 'polypeptide(L)'
;MRILDGYPYQNDNSTETAERERKRRKCPSVDVVFDGTMSARMAKERFLSIKLNKQRLITVLTERLLAQDFEVKQAVEDADSTITCNALSLDQKSGTGVIVLGKMWISSYF
;
A
#
# COMPACT_ATOMS: atom_id res chain seq x y z
N MET A 1 31.42 -15.78 12.92
CA MET A 1 30.71 -17.04 13.18
C MET A 1 29.68 -16.78 14.27
N ARG A 2 28.38 -16.71 13.92
CA ARG A 2 27.29 -16.62 14.89
C ARG A 2 26.48 -17.90 14.82
N ILE A 3 26.38 -18.55 15.97
CA ILE A 3 25.73 -19.84 16.20
C ILE A 3 24.22 -19.58 16.23
N LEU A 4 23.48 -20.24 15.33
CA LEU A 4 22.02 -20.31 15.36
C LEU A 4 21.62 -21.41 16.34
N ASP A 5 21.13 -21.02 17.51
CA ASP A 5 20.52 -21.96 18.45
C ASP A 5 19.17 -22.44 17.91
N GLY A 6 18.96 -23.75 18.01
CA GLY A 6 17.96 -24.50 17.26
C GLY A 6 16.53 -24.12 17.60
N TYR A 7 15.73 -23.88 16.56
CA TYR A 7 14.28 -24.01 16.63
C TYR A 7 13.86 -25.12 15.66
N PRO A 8 13.06 -26.11 16.11
CA PRO A 8 12.66 -27.21 15.26
C PRO A 8 11.73 -26.69 14.15
N TYR A 9 12.11 -26.99 12.92
CA TYR A 9 11.30 -26.78 11.73
C TYR A 9 10.11 -27.75 11.77
N GLN A 10 8.92 -27.26 12.12
CA GLN A 10 7.67 -27.93 11.77
C GLN A 10 6.45 -27.00 11.86
N ASN A 11 5.88 -26.76 10.67
CA ASN A 11 4.46 -26.64 10.34
C ASN A 11 3.75 -25.29 10.60
N ASP A 12 3.51 -24.54 9.51
CA ASP A 12 2.12 -24.35 9.08
C ASP A 12 1.41 -23.07 9.55
N ASN A 13 1.91 -22.34 10.55
CA ASN A 13 1.24 -21.12 11.04
C ASN A 13 2.26 -20.11 11.55
N SER A 14 2.70 -19.22 10.66
CA SER A 14 3.67 -18.16 10.95
C SER A 14 3.35 -17.40 12.24
N THR A 15 4.35 -17.15 13.08
CA THR A 15 4.25 -16.25 14.25
C THR A 15 3.64 -14.87 13.87
N GLU A 16 3.81 -14.47 12.61
CA GLU A 16 3.21 -13.28 12.00
C GLU A 16 1.66 -13.32 11.94
N THR A 17 1.04 -14.45 11.64
CA THR A 17 -0.43 -14.59 11.60
C THR A 17 -1.01 -14.56 13.01
N ALA A 18 -0.37 -15.20 13.98
CA ALA A 18 -0.79 -15.17 15.38
C ALA A 18 -0.70 -13.76 15.98
N GLU A 19 0.32 -12.98 15.61
CA GLU A 19 0.45 -11.59 16.06
C GLU A 19 -0.53 -10.65 15.33
N ARG A 20 -0.77 -10.87 14.03
CA ARG A 20 -1.80 -10.16 13.25
C ARG A 20 -3.20 -10.40 13.81
N GLU A 21 -3.51 -11.63 14.21
CA GLU A 21 -4.77 -11.96 14.90
C GLU A 21 -4.88 -11.31 16.28
N ARG A 22 -3.82 -11.33 17.10
CA ARG A 22 -3.82 -10.64 18.40
C ARG A 22 -4.06 -9.13 18.25
N LYS A 23 -3.50 -8.49 17.22
CA LYS A 23 -3.78 -7.07 16.89
C LYS A 23 -5.22 -6.87 16.42
N ARG A 24 -5.78 -7.76 15.59
CA ARG A 24 -7.19 -7.69 15.17
C ARG A 24 -8.16 -7.80 16.33
N ARG A 25 -7.88 -8.67 17.32
CA ARG A 25 -8.75 -8.87 18.50
C ARG A 25 -8.73 -7.70 19.49
N LYS A 26 -7.68 -6.86 19.49
CA LYS A 26 -7.58 -5.69 20.40
C LYS A 26 -8.34 -4.45 19.94
N CYS A 27 -8.72 -4.38 18.68
CA CYS A 27 -9.46 -3.25 18.13
C CYS A 27 -10.75 -3.77 17.50
N PRO A 28 -11.93 -3.66 18.15
CA PRO A 28 -13.18 -3.76 17.41
C PRO A 28 -13.11 -2.70 16.30
N SER A 29 -13.01 -3.17 15.06
CA SER A 29 -13.05 -2.33 13.88
C SER A 29 -14.45 -1.75 13.83
N VAL A 30 -14.62 -0.53 14.35
CA VAL A 30 -15.80 0.27 14.02
C VAL A 30 -15.69 0.49 12.52
N ASP A 31 -16.56 -0.16 11.75
CA ASP A 31 -16.67 0.03 10.32
C ASP A 31 -17.09 1.49 10.07
N VAL A 32 -16.10 2.37 9.93
CA VAL A 32 -16.34 3.74 9.50
C VAL A 32 -16.54 3.68 7.99
N VAL A 33 -17.76 3.99 7.58
CA VAL A 33 -18.13 4.11 6.18
C VAL A 33 -17.46 5.38 5.62
N PHE A 34 -16.34 5.19 4.93
CA PHE A 34 -15.71 6.25 4.14
C PHE A 34 -16.49 6.45 2.83
N ASP A 35 -17.09 7.62 2.65
CA ASP A 35 -17.86 8.01 1.45
C ASP A 35 -17.12 9.02 0.56
N GLY A 36 -15.84 9.32 0.87
CA GLY A 36 -15.04 10.30 0.14
C GLY A 36 -15.34 11.78 0.45
N THR A 37 -16.41 12.08 1.17
CA THR A 37 -16.78 13.45 1.62
C THR A 37 -16.59 13.63 3.12
N MET A 38 -16.65 12.52 3.88
CA MET A 38 -16.52 12.51 5.32
C MET A 38 -15.06 12.59 5.77
N SER A 39 -14.80 13.42 6.78
CA SER A 39 -13.50 13.42 7.47
C SER A 39 -13.34 12.15 8.28
N ALA A 40 -12.34 11.33 7.97
CA ALA A 40 -12.06 10.11 8.72
C ALA A 40 -11.66 10.47 10.15
N ARG A 41 -12.52 10.16 11.13
CA ARG A 41 -12.29 10.45 12.56
C ARG A 41 -11.25 9.52 13.23
N MET A 42 -10.53 8.73 12.43
CA MET A 42 -9.58 7.71 12.91
C MET A 42 -8.17 8.01 12.43
N ALA A 43 -7.18 7.51 13.17
CA ALA A 43 -5.78 7.58 12.76
C ALA A 43 -5.55 6.92 11.39
N LYS A 44 -4.62 7.47 10.60
CA LYS A 44 -4.30 7.02 9.24
C LYS A 44 -3.95 5.53 9.20
N GLU A 45 -3.15 5.06 10.14
CA GLU A 45 -2.69 3.67 10.23
C GLU A 45 -3.86 2.73 10.44
N ARG A 46 -4.83 3.12 11.28
CA ARG A 46 -6.05 2.35 11.52
C ARG A 46 -6.96 2.35 10.29
N PHE A 47 -7.11 3.49 9.63
CA PHE A 47 -7.87 3.60 8.39
C PHE A 47 -7.32 2.68 7.29
N LEU A 48 -6.00 2.75 7.08
CA LEU A 48 -5.27 1.93 6.13
C LEU A 48 -5.07 0.49 6.61
N SER A 49 -5.51 0.09 7.80
CA SER A 49 -5.51 -1.32 8.18
C SER A 49 -6.75 -2.07 7.68
N ILE A 50 -7.83 -1.35 7.34
CA ILE A 50 -9.12 -1.92 6.93
C ILE A 50 -9.16 -2.08 5.41
N LYS A 51 -9.32 -3.32 4.92
CA LYS A 51 -9.32 -3.64 3.48
C LYS A 51 -10.38 -2.87 2.70
N LEU A 52 -11.60 -2.79 3.22
CA LEU A 52 -12.70 -2.09 2.55
C LEU A 52 -12.42 -0.59 2.43
N ASN A 53 -11.79 0.02 3.43
CA ASN A 53 -11.43 1.44 3.41
C ASN A 53 -10.31 1.71 2.40
N LYS A 54 -9.34 0.80 2.26
CA LYS A 54 -8.35 0.90 1.17
C LYS A 54 -9.01 0.89 -0.20
N GLN A 55 -9.93 -0.05 -0.44
CA GLN A 55 -10.63 -0.17 -1.71
C GLN A 55 -11.43 1.10 -2.02
N ARG A 56 -12.23 1.58 -1.06
CA ARG A 56 -13.00 2.82 -1.21
C ARG A 56 -12.11 4.03 -1.43
N LEU A 57 -10.98 4.12 -0.72
CA LEU A 57 -10.01 5.20 -0.93
C LEU A 57 -9.44 5.18 -2.35
N ILE A 58 -9.07 4.00 -2.87
CA ILE A 58 -8.58 3.85 -4.24
C ILE A 58 -9.66 4.30 -5.24
N THR A 59 -10.90 3.85 -5.08
CA THR A 59 -12.02 4.25 -5.94
C THR A 59 -12.21 5.77 -5.96
N VAL A 60 -12.30 6.41 -4.78
CA VAL A 60 -12.49 7.86 -4.68
C VAL A 60 -11.32 8.64 -5.30
N LEU A 61 -10.08 8.18 -5.11
CA LEU A 61 -8.91 8.83 -5.70
C LEU A 61 -8.89 8.67 -7.23
N THR A 62 -9.18 7.47 -7.73
CA THR A 62 -9.29 7.21 -9.16
C THR A 62 -10.34 8.10 -9.82
N GLU A 63 -11.55 8.16 -9.25
CA GLU A 63 -12.63 9.00 -9.77
C GLU A 63 -12.24 10.48 -9.81
N ARG A 64 -11.60 10.99 -8.76
CA ARG A 64 -11.16 12.39 -8.70
C ARG A 64 -10.05 12.73 -9.69
N LEU A 65 -9.08 11.82 -9.88
CA LEU A 65 -8.00 12.00 -10.84
C LEU A 65 -8.52 11.97 -12.28
N LEU A 66 -9.41 11.01 -12.59
CA LEU A 66 -10.07 10.93 -13.89
C LEU A 66 -10.93 12.19 -14.16
N ALA A 67 -11.62 12.71 -13.14
CA ALA A 67 -12.39 13.96 -13.25
C ALA A 67 -11.52 15.23 -13.42
N GLN A 68 -10.20 15.11 -13.32
CA GLN A 68 -9.25 16.19 -13.60
C GLN A 68 -8.40 15.86 -14.84
N ASP A 69 -8.90 14.96 -15.71
CA ASP A 69 -8.27 14.54 -16.97
C ASP A 69 -6.89 13.87 -16.79
N PHE A 70 -6.58 13.35 -15.61
CA PHE A 70 -5.39 12.52 -15.42
C PHE A 70 -5.66 11.08 -15.85
N GLU A 71 -4.67 10.48 -16.52
CA GLU A 71 -4.66 9.03 -16.75
C GLU A 71 -4.36 8.29 -15.44
N VAL A 72 -5.20 7.33 -15.08
CA VAL A 72 -5.03 6.50 -13.87
C VAL A 72 -4.78 5.06 -14.28
N LYS A 73 -3.68 4.49 -13.77
CA LYS A 73 -3.35 3.07 -13.94
C LYS A 73 -3.12 2.41 -12.59
N GLN A 74 -3.94 1.40 -12.28
CA GLN A 74 -3.79 0.63 -11.06
C GLN A 74 -2.72 -0.44 -11.23
N ALA A 75 -1.76 -0.50 -10.30
CA ALA A 75 -0.77 -1.58 -10.25
C ALA A 75 -1.41 -2.87 -9.72
N VAL A 76 -1.14 -3.99 -10.40
CA VAL A 76 -1.65 -5.32 -10.01
C VAL A 76 -0.77 -5.93 -8.92
N GLU A 77 0.55 -5.77 -9.03
CA GLU A 77 1.53 -6.37 -8.14
C GLU A 77 2.31 -5.28 -7.40
N ASP A 78 3.33 -4.70 -8.06
CA ASP A 78 4.21 -3.69 -7.49
C ASP A 78 4.04 -2.34 -8.20
N ALA A 79 3.91 -1.30 -7.39
CA ALA A 79 3.73 0.06 -7.89
C ALA A 79 5.03 0.60 -8.47
N ASP A 80 6.17 0.32 -7.86
CA ASP A 80 7.47 0.86 -8.28
C ASP A 80 7.87 0.34 -9.66
N SER A 81 7.67 -0.96 -9.89
CA SER A 81 7.86 -1.63 -11.18
C SER A 81 6.90 -1.07 -12.24
N THR A 82 5.63 -0.89 -11.89
CA THR A 82 4.62 -0.33 -12.81
C THR A 82 4.97 1.10 -13.23
N ILE A 83 5.40 1.93 -12.29
CA ILE A 83 5.82 3.32 -12.55
C ILE A 83 7.06 3.34 -13.45
N THR A 84 8.07 2.53 -13.15
CA THR A 84 9.32 2.48 -13.92
C THR A 84 9.08 2.02 -15.36
N CYS A 85 8.32 0.94 -15.55
CA CYS A 85 7.96 0.45 -16.88
C CYS A 85 7.16 1.49 -17.67
N ASN A 86 6.21 2.18 -17.04
CA ASN A 86 5.44 3.22 -17.71
C ASN A 86 6.35 4.40 -18.12
N ALA A 87 7.22 4.87 -17.22
CA ALA A 87 8.12 5.98 -17.48
C ALA A 87 9.05 5.69 -18.68
N LEU A 88 9.67 4.50 -18.72
CA LEU A 88 10.50 4.08 -19.84
C LEU A 88 9.71 4.02 -21.15
N SER A 89 8.49 3.49 -21.10
CA SER A 89 7.63 3.42 -22.30
C SER A 89 7.20 4.80 -22.81
N LEU A 90 7.00 5.77 -21.92
CA LEU A 90 6.63 7.14 -22.26
C LEU A 90 7.81 7.93 -22.81
N ASP A 91 8.99 7.75 -22.22
CA ASP A 91 10.24 8.36 -22.70
C ASP A 91 10.54 7.90 -24.15
N GLN A 92 10.43 6.59 -24.41
CA GLN A 92 10.61 6.02 -25.75
C GLN A 92 9.60 6.54 -26.78
N LYS A 93 8.34 6.79 -26.37
CA LYS A 93 7.27 7.22 -27.28
C LYS A 93 7.30 8.72 -27.56
N SER A 94 7.59 9.52 -26.55
CA SER A 94 7.48 10.98 -26.62
C SER A 94 8.80 11.67 -26.95
N GLY A 95 9.94 11.00 -26.73
CA GLY A 95 11.27 11.62 -26.85
C GLY A 95 11.48 12.79 -25.88
N THR A 96 10.60 12.95 -24.89
CA THR A 96 10.60 14.02 -23.90
C THR A 96 10.87 13.40 -22.54
N GLY A 97 11.82 13.99 -21.78
CA GLY A 97 12.23 13.43 -20.50
C GLY A 97 11.07 13.27 -19.52
N VAL A 98 10.99 12.10 -18.88
CA VAL A 98 9.95 11.75 -17.90
C VAL A 98 10.43 12.02 -16.48
N ILE A 99 9.63 12.72 -15.67
CA ILE A 99 9.90 12.95 -14.25
C ILE A 99 9.00 12.03 -13.42
N VAL A 100 9.61 11.20 -12.58
CA VAL A 100 8.91 10.32 -11.63
C VAL A 100 8.93 10.95 -10.24
N LEU A 101 7.75 11.12 -9.64
CA LEU A 101 7.60 11.63 -8.27
C LEU A 101 7.26 10.47 -7.32
N GLY A 102 8.09 10.24 -6.32
CA GLY A 102 7.87 9.19 -5.32
C GLY A 102 8.62 9.45 -4.02
N LYS A 103 8.18 8.79 -2.94
CA LYS A 103 8.94 8.73 -1.69
C LYS A 103 9.35 7.29 -1.42
N MET A 104 10.64 7.02 -1.60
CA MET A 104 11.24 5.77 -1.17
C MET A 104 11.59 5.86 0.32
N TRP A 105 11.10 4.91 1.12
CA TRP A 105 11.56 4.78 2.50
C TRP A 105 12.96 4.18 2.50
N ILE A 106 13.97 5.02 2.42
CA ILE A 106 15.34 4.61 2.76
C ILE A 106 15.37 4.53 4.28
N SER A 107 15.33 3.31 4.83
CA SER A 107 15.74 3.09 6.22
C SER A 107 17.24 3.34 6.27
N SER A 108 17.64 4.54 6.71
CA SER A 108 19.03 4.82 7.06
C SER A 108 19.44 3.91 8.20
N TYR A 109 20.16 2.83 7.89
CA TYR A 109 21.03 2.20 8.87
C TYR A 109 22.32 3.04 8.92
N PHE A 110 22.28 4.08 9.76
CA PHE A 110 23.45 4.69 10.39
C PHE A 110 23.16 4.80 11.89
#